data_AF-A0A258DBB2-F1
#
_entry.id   AF-A0A258DBB2-F1
#
_cell.length_a   1.000
_cell.length_b   1.000
_cell.length_c   1.000
_cell.angle_alpha   90.00
_cell.angle_beta   90.00
_cell.angle_gamma   90.00
#
_symmetry.space_group_name_H-M   'P 1'
#
loop_
_entity.id
_entity.type
_entity.pdbx_description
1 polymer ?
#
loop_
_entity_poly.entity_id
_entity_poly.type
_entity_poly.pdbx_seq_one_letter_code
_entity_poly.pdbx_strand_id
1 'polypeptide(L)' 'MILAKAMKPQQPGFADLPAIGPQTVERCAQAGIAAIIVEAGHSLLLQRADIAAAAARLGIAVVGLSLDHG' A
#
# COMPACT_ATOMS: atom_id res chain seq x y z
N MET A 1 9.19 -3.74 11.06
CA MET A 1 7.94 -4.44 10.68
C MET A 1 7.41 -3.87 9.37
N ILE A 2 6.72 -4.68 8.56
CA ILE A 2 6.15 -4.27 7.27
C ILE A 2 4.66 -4.60 7.17
N LEU A 3 3.89 -3.79 6.44
CA LEU A 3 2.54 -4.11 5.99
C LEU A 3 2.62 -4.46 4.50
N ALA A 4 2.04 -5.60 4.08
CA ALA A 4 1.90 -5.95 2.67
C ALA A 4 0.43 -6.10 2.30
N LYS A 5 0.04 -5.54 1.15
CA LYS A 5 -1.28 -5.72 0.54
C LYS A 5 -1.10 -6.17 -0.91
N ALA A 6 -1.68 -7.30 -1.26
CA ALA A 6 -1.68 -7.86 -2.61
C ALA A 6 -3.09 -8.36 -2.93
N MET A 7 -3.41 -8.45 -4.21
CA MET A 7 -4.67 -9.00 -4.69
C MET A 7 -4.73 -10.49 -4.33
N LYS A 8 -5.90 -10.99 -3.90
CA LYS A 8 -6.04 -12.42 -3.64
C LYS A 8 -6.12 -13.17 -4.98
N PRO A 9 -5.53 -14.37 -5.14
CA PRO A 9 -5.50 -15.08 -6.43
C PRO A 9 -6.87 -15.34 -7.07
N GLN A 10 -7.92 -15.44 -6.26
CA GLN A 10 -9.29 -15.75 -6.71
C GLN A 10 -10.16 -14.49 -6.83
N GLN A 11 -9.59 -13.31 -6.55
CA GLN A 11 -10.33 -12.07 -6.56
C GLN A 11 -10.54 -11.58 -7.99
N PRO A 12 -11.78 -11.27 -8.40
CA PRO A 12 -12.02 -10.70 -9.72
C PRO A 12 -11.24 -9.38 -9.86
N GLY A 13 -10.43 -9.24 -10.90
CA GLY A 13 -9.51 -8.10 -11.07
C GLY A 13 -10.17 -6.71 -11.17
N PHE A 14 -11.50 -6.66 -11.27
CA PHE A 14 -12.28 -5.42 -11.32
C PHE A 14 -13.03 -5.11 -10.01
N ALA A 15 -13.04 -6.02 -9.03
CA ALA A 15 -13.81 -5.87 -7.80
C ALA A 15 -12.91 -5.89 -6.55
N ASP A 16 -12.99 -4.84 -5.74
CA ASP A 16 -12.39 -4.70 -4.39
C ASP A 16 -10.85 -4.72 -4.31
N LEU A 17 -10.15 -4.11 -5.29
CA LEU A 17 -8.69 -4.04 -5.25
C LEU A 17 -8.16 -3.54 -3.90
N PRO A 18 -7.08 -4.13 -3.35
CA PRO A 18 -6.46 -3.65 -2.12
C PRO A 18 -6.17 -2.16 -2.18
N ALA A 19 -6.62 -1.40 -1.18
CA ALA A 19 -6.45 0.05 -1.15
C ALA A 19 -5.61 0.51 0.03
N ILE A 20 -4.81 1.56 -0.17
CA ILE A 20 -4.19 2.36 0.89
C ILE A 20 -4.48 3.84 0.66
N GLY A 21 -4.55 4.59 1.77
CA GLY A 21 -4.67 6.05 1.78
C GLY A 21 -3.74 6.67 2.82
N PRO A 22 -3.73 8.01 2.97
CA PRO A 22 -2.85 8.71 3.91
C PRO A 22 -3.00 8.20 5.35
N GLN A 23 -4.23 7.88 5.75
CA GLN A 23 -4.53 7.31 7.06
C GLN A 23 -3.86 5.94 7.28
N THR A 24 -3.64 5.16 6.21
CA THR A 24 -2.88 3.89 6.32
C THR A 24 -1.43 4.16 6.71
N VAL A 25 -0.80 5.20 6.14
CA VAL A 25 0.56 5.62 6.48
C VAL A 25 0.64 6.06 7.94
N GLU A 26 -0.28 6.91 8.38
CA GLU A 26 -0.34 7.40 9.76
C GLU A 26 -0.49 6.26 10.78
N ARG A 27 -1.39 5.31 10.51
CA ARG A 27 -1.59 4.13 11.36
C ARG A 27 -0.37 3.22 11.36
N CYS A 28 0.31 3.05 10.22
CA CYS A 28 1.56 2.29 10.15
C CYS A 28 2.64 2.93 11.03
N ALA A 29 2.76 4.26 11.02
CA ALA A 29 3.74 4.98 11.85
C ALA A 29 3.44 4.78 13.33
N GLN A 30 2.17 4.92 13.73
CA GLN A 30 1.72 4.67 15.10
C GLN A 30 1.98 3.22 15.55
N ALA A 31 1.93 2.26 14.63
CA ALA A 31 2.18 0.84 14.90
C ALA A 31 3.66 0.44 14.82
N GLY A 32 4.59 1.38 14.56
CA GLY A 32 6.02 1.07 14.37
C GLY A 32 6.33 0.27 13.10
N ILE A 33 5.45 0.36 12.08
CA ILE A 33 5.67 -0.22 10.75
C ILE A 33 6.53 0.73 9.93
N ALA A 34 7.63 0.22 9.38
CA ALA A 34 8.62 1.01 8.64
C ALA A 34 8.34 1.07 7.14
N ALA A 35 7.56 0.12 6.60
CA ALA A 35 7.27 0.06 5.17
C ALA A 35 5.88 -0.51 4.88
N ILE A 36 5.27 0.03 3.81
CA ILE A 36 4.04 -0.46 3.21
C ILE A 36 4.37 -0.95 1.80
N ILE A 37 4.08 -2.22 1.54
CA ILE A 37 4.27 -2.89 0.27
C ILE A 37 2.91 -3.09 -0.37
N VAL A 38 2.75 -2.66 -1.63
CA VAL A 38 1.55 -2.88 -2.42
C VAL A 38 1.90 -3.56 -3.74
N GLU A 39 0.96 -4.29 -4.29
CA GLU A 39 1.11 -4.91 -5.60
C GLU A 39 0.91 -3.86 -6.72
N ALA A 40 1.92 -3.70 -7.56
CA ALA A 40 1.89 -2.76 -8.67
C ALA A 40 0.89 -3.21 -9.74
N GLY A 41 0.01 -2.30 -10.17
CA GLY A 41 -1.04 -2.59 -11.15
C GLY A 41 -2.31 -3.20 -10.57
N HIS A 42 -2.26 -3.69 -9.33
CA HIS A 42 -3.38 -4.39 -8.67
C HIS A 42 -3.69 -3.84 -7.27
N SER A 43 -3.38 -2.56 -7.03
CA SER A 43 -3.70 -1.86 -5.77
C SER A 43 -4.12 -0.42 -6.05
N LEU A 44 -5.05 0.10 -5.23
CA LEU A 44 -5.54 1.47 -5.30
C LEU A 44 -4.80 2.37 -4.30
N LEU A 45 -4.24 3.47 -4.81
CA LEU A 45 -3.66 4.53 -3.99
C LEU A 45 -4.64 5.71 -3.89
N LEU A 46 -5.35 5.79 -2.78
CA LEU A 46 -6.25 6.90 -2.49
C LEU A 46 -5.44 8.14 -2.14
N GLN A 47 -5.66 9.26 -2.85
CA GLN A 47 -4.93 10.51 -2.61
C GLN A 47 -3.40 10.33 -2.64
N ARG A 48 -2.88 9.81 -3.77
CA ARG A 48 -1.46 9.46 -3.94
C ARG A 48 -0.47 10.54 -3.48
N ALA A 49 -0.77 11.82 -3.73
CA ALA A 49 0.10 12.92 -3.29
C ALA A 49 0.18 13.02 -1.76
N ASP A 50 -0.95 12.88 -1.08
CA ASP A 50 -1.05 12.93 0.38
C ASP A 50 -0.36 11.71 1.02
N ILE A 51 -0.44 10.53 0.38
CA ILE A 51 0.35 9.35 0.79
C ILE A 51 1.83 9.67 0.75
N ALA A 52 2.33 10.23 -0.37
CA ALA A 52 3.75 10.54 -0.53
C ALA A 52 4.23 11.59 0.49
N ALA A 53 3.44 12.63 0.72
CA ALA A 53 3.74 13.66 1.72
C ALA A 53 3.77 13.08 3.14
N ALA A 54 2.78 12.27 3.51
CA ALA A 54 2.73 11.60 4.81
C ALA A 54 3.90 10.62 5.01
N ALA A 55 4.22 9.83 3.98
CA ALA A 55 5.31 8.87 3.99
C ALA A 55 6.67 9.56 4.21
N ALA A 56 6.93 10.66 3.48
CA ALA A 56 8.13 11.47 3.66
C ALA A 56 8.22 12.07 5.06
N ARG A 57 7.11 12.64 5.56
CA ARG A 57 7.04 13.27 6.89
C ARG A 57 7.25 12.26 8.03
N LEU A 58 6.73 11.05 7.89
CA LEU A 58 6.71 10.02 8.94
C LEU A 58 7.85 8.99 8.81
N GLY A 59 8.70 9.09 7.79
CA GLY A 59 9.81 8.17 7.57
C GLY A 59 9.36 6.76 7.19
N ILE A 60 8.22 6.61 6.50
CA ILE A 60 7.71 5.32 6.03
C ILE A 60 8.00 5.15 4.55
N ALA A 61 8.55 3.99 4.19
CA ALA A 61 8.69 3.61 2.79
C ALA A 61 7.36 3.10 2.23
N VAL A 62 6.98 3.52 1.02
CA VAL A 62 5.87 2.95 0.25
C VAL A 62 6.43 2.38 -1.04
N VAL A 63 6.28 1.07 -1.26
CA VAL A 63 6.91 0.36 -2.37
C VAL A 63 5.84 -0.41 -3.16
N GLY A 64 5.85 -0.24 -4.47
CA GLY A 64 5.10 -1.09 -5.40
C GLY A 64 5.97 -2.27 -5.85
N LEU A 65 5.46 -3.49 -5.72
CA LEU A 65 6.11 -4.69 -6.25
C LEU A 65 5.29 -5.28 -7.39
N SER A 66 5.94 -5.60 -8.50
CA SER A 66 5.35 -6.43 -9.55
C SER A 66 5.42 -7.88 -9.11
N LEU A 67 4.26 -8.54 -9.02
CA LEU A 67 4.15 -9.96 -8.72
C LEU A 67 3.81 -10.72 -9.99
N ASP A 68 4.46 -11.86 -10.18
CA ASP A 68 4.11 -12.79 -11.24
C ASP A 68 2.84 -13.56 -10.83
N HIS A 69 1.83 -13.56 -11.70
CA HIS A 69 0.56 -14.27 -11.49
C HIS A 69 0.46 -15.56 -12.32
N GLY A 70 1.51 -15.89 -13.09
CA GLY A 70 1.51 -17.01 -14.04
C GLY A 70 1.01 -16.63 -15.42
#